data_AF-A0A1L8RHM8-F1
#
_entry.id   AF-A0A1L8RHM8-F1
#
_cell.length_a   1.000
_cell.length_b   1.000
_cell.length_c   1.000
_cell.angle_alpha   90.00
_cell.angle_beta   90.00
_cell.angle_gamma   90.00
#
_symmetry.space_group_name_H-M   'P 1'
#
loop_
_entity.id
_entity.type
_entity.pdbx_description
1 polymer ?
#
loop_
_entity_poly.entity_id
_entity_poly.type
_entity_poly.pdbx_seq_one_letter_code
_entity_poly.pdbx_strand_id
1 'polypeptide(L)'
;MGKMENKKSVTLMATPAKIKKIREEAKVISFVSQEKLAEARKQLTDAGFDGEHYADGELIHAIRLQEKTEAATVVPIIIDWMMRHNVIQTPHQALDHLHQHDRVQQELTFKLVGELDHDHNGYFYLVVATKVETPKKIESLYKVYTNGIIREMWMEN
;
A
#
# COMPACT_ATOMS: atom_id res chain seq x y z
N MET A 1 43.39 33.60 -35.75
CA MET A 1 42.14 34.03 -35.08
C MET A 1 41.09 34.19 -36.17
N GLY A 2 39.94 33.54 -36.23
CA GLY A 2 39.32 32.51 -35.41
C GLY A 2 38.26 31.81 -36.27
N LYS A 3 38.08 30.50 -36.07
CA LYS A 3 36.99 29.72 -36.68
C LYS A 3 35.65 30.25 -36.15
N MET A 4 34.67 30.46 -37.02
CA MET A 4 33.27 30.62 -36.60
C MET A 4 32.51 29.36 -36.94
N GLU A 5 32.12 28.66 -35.89
CA GLU A 5 31.34 27.44 -35.87
C GLU A 5 29.85 27.72 -36.11
N ASN A 6 29.29 26.97 -37.05
CA ASN A 6 28.09 26.14 -36.90
C ASN A 6 26.93 26.68 -36.02
N LYS A 7 25.85 27.13 -36.66
CA LYS A 7 24.48 27.02 -36.12
C LYS A 7 23.56 26.41 -37.17
N LYS A 8 23.60 25.08 -37.29
CA LYS A 8 22.47 24.34 -37.87
C LYS A 8 21.30 24.43 -36.91
N SER A 9 20.27 25.18 -37.29
CA SER A 9 18.94 25.13 -36.70
C SER A 9 18.39 23.71 -36.86
N VAL A 10 18.47 22.90 -35.80
CA VAL A 10 17.85 21.58 -35.79
C VAL A 10 16.36 21.78 -35.48
N THR A 11 15.56 21.99 -36.52
CA THR A 11 14.12 21.78 -36.42
C THR A 11 13.89 20.27 -36.29
N LEU A 12 13.72 19.79 -35.05
CA LEU A 12 13.27 18.43 -34.78
C LEU A 12 11.82 18.30 -35.25
N MET A 13 11.63 18.01 -36.53
CA MET A 13 10.35 17.49 -37.03
C MET A 13 10.20 16.08 -36.49
N ALA A 14 9.51 15.94 -35.35
CA ALA A 14 9.11 14.63 -34.85
C ALA A 14 8.20 13.96 -35.90
N THR A 15 8.62 12.80 -36.41
CA THR A 15 7.87 12.00 -37.36
C THR A 15 6.52 11.57 -36.75
N PRO A 16 5.44 11.42 -37.55
CA PRO A 16 4.10 11.05 -37.06
C PRO A 16 4.09 9.77 -36.21
N ALA A 17 4.99 8.83 -36.50
CA ALA A 17 5.17 7.59 -35.75
C ALA A 17 5.72 7.80 -34.32
N LYS A 18 6.58 8.80 -34.10
CA LYS A 18 7.05 9.16 -32.74
C LYS A 18 5.95 9.81 -31.92
N ILE A 19 5.12 10.67 -32.55
CA ILE A 19 3.94 11.26 -31.89
C ILE A 19 2.94 10.17 -31.49
N LYS A 20 2.74 9.16 -32.36
CA LYS A 20 1.84 8.04 -32.10
C LYS A 20 2.33 7.16 -30.94
N LYS A 21 3.64 6.88 -30.89
CA LYS A 21 4.26 6.11 -29.81
C LYS A 21 4.24 6.86 -28.47
N ILE A 22 4.49 8.17 -28.47
CA ILE A 22 4.31 9.02 -27.28
C ILE A 22 2.83 9.06 -26.84
N ARG A 23 1.87 9.06 -27.77
CA ARG A 23 0.43 8.96 -27.46
C ARG A 23 -0.01 7.60 -26.93
N GLU A 24 0.64 6.51 -27.35
CA GLU A 24 0.34 5.15 -26.90
C GLU A 24 1.01 4.84 -25.54
N GLU A 25 2.23 5.34 -25.31
CA GLU A 25 2.95 5.26 -24.03
C GLU A 25 2.40 6.25 -22.98
N ALA A 26 1.92 7.43 -23.41
CA ALA A 26 1.03 8.27 -22.63
C ALA A 26 -0.38 7.67 -22.68
N LYS A 27 -0.55 6.49 -22.07
CA LYS A 27 -1.86 6.00 -21.63
C LYS A 27 -2.57 7.15 -20.97
N VAL A 28 -3.55 7.67 -21.70
CA VAL A 28 -4.43 8.78 -21.39
C VAL A 28 -4.62 8.88 -19.87
N ILE A 29 -4.10 9.95 -19.25
CA ILE A 29 -4.63 10.39 -17.96
C ILE A 29 -6.07 10.74 -18.28
N SER A 30 -6.98 9.77 -18.15
CA SER A 30 -8.41 10.03 -18.31
C SER A 30 -8.77 11.00 -17.20
N PHE A 31 -9.10 12.22 -17.60
CA PHE A 31 -9.45 13.31 -16.71
C PHE A 31 -10.72 12.90 -15.96
N VAL A 32 -10.57 12.59 -14.68
CA VAL A 32 -11.71 12.56 -13.75
C VAL A 32 -11.98 14.02 -13.38
N SER A 33 -13.22 14.47 -13.56
CA SER A 33 -13.58 15.84 -13.22
C SER A 33 -13.53 16.05 -11.70
N GLN A 34 -13.28 17.29 -11.27
CA GLN A 34 -13.35 17.67 -9.86
C GLN A 34 -14.74 17.39 -9.26
N GLU A 35 -15.80 17.49 -10.07
CA GLU A 35 -17.16 17.13 -9.66
C GLU A 35 -17.27 15.64 -9.30
N LYS A 36 -16.69 14.74 -10.12
CA LYS A 36 -16.67 13.30 -9.80
C LYS A 36 -15.85 12.99 -8.55
N LEU A 37 -14.77 13.73 -8.31
CA LEU A 37 -13.99 13.60 -7.08
C LEU A 37 -14.81 14.04 -5.87
N ALA A 38 -15.48 15.20 -5.93
CA ALA A 38 -16.35 15.68 -4.87
C ALA A 38 -17.52 14.72 -4.60
N GLU A 39 -18.10 14.12 -5.65
CA GLU A 39 -19.13 13.09 -5.52
C GLU A 39 -18.60 11.84 -4.82
N ALA A 40 -17.43 11.34 -5.21
CA ALA A 40 -16.79 10.20 -4.56
C ALA A 40 -16.48 10.46 -3.07
N ARG A 41 -15.95 11.66 -2.75
CA ARG A 41 -15.74 12.09 -1.35
C ARG A 41 -17.04 12.09 -0.57
N LYS A 42 -18.10 12.66 -1.15
CA LYS A 42 -19.44 12.66 -0.53
C LYS A 42 -19.98 11.25 -0.30
N GLN A 43 -19.87 10.35 -1.28
CA GLN A 43 -20.30 8.95 -1.13
C GLN A 43 -19.56 8.26 0.03
N LEU A 44 -18.27 8.56 0.22
CA LEU A 44 -17.49 8.03 1.35
C LEU A 44 -17.93 8.64 2.68
N THR A 45 -18.13 9.95 2.74
CA THR A 45 -18.65 10.65 3.93
C THR A 45 -20.03 10.13 4.34
N ASP A 46 -20.95 9.96 3.38
CA ASP A 46 -22.30 9.43 3.62
C ASP A 46 -22.25 7.97 4.13
N ALA A 47 -21.22 7.22 3.77
CA ALA A 47 -20.97 5.86 4.26
C ALA A 47 -20.18 5.80 5.59
N GLY A 48 -19.87 6.95 6.20
CA GLY A 48 -19.19 7.05 7.49
C GLY A 48 -17.65 7.04 7.43
N PHE A 49 -17.05 7.17 6.24
CA PHE A 49 -15.61 7.36 6.08
C PHE A 49 -15.24 8.84 6.08
N ASP A 50 -14.00 9.16 6.44
CA ASP A 50 -13.47 10.52 6.22
C ASP A 50 -13.12 10.67 4.73
N GLY A 51 -14.05 11.26 3.97
CA GLY A 51 -13.89 11.49 2.53
C GLY A 51 -12.68 12.35 2.18
N GLU A 52 -12.17 13.20 3.08
CA GLU A 52 -11.00 14.07 2.86
C GLU A 52 -9.66 13.35 3.11
N HIS A 53 -9.68 12.21 3.80
CA HIS A 53 -8.49 11.41 4.08
C HIS A 53 -7.80 10.88 2.80
N TYR A 54 -8.58 10.60 1.77
CA TYR A 54 -8.09 9.99 0.53
C TYR A 54 -7.49 11.02 -0.41
N ALA A 55 -6.31 10.72 -0.96
CA ALA A 55 -5.68 11.56 -1.96
C ALA A 55 -6.44 11.50 -3.30
N ASP A 56 -6.42 12.59 -4.08
CA ASP A 56 -7.09 12.63 -5.39
C ASP A 56 -6.66 11.48 -6.31
N GLY A 57 -5.38 11.09 -6.28
CA GLY A 57 -4.87 9.95 -7.06
C GLY A 57 -5.52 8.61 -6.69
N GLU A 58 -5.79 8.39 -5.40
CA GLU A 58 -6.46 7.19 -4.88
C GLU A 58 -7.93 7.18 -5.28
N LEU A 59 -8.60 8.32 -5.17
CA LEU A 59 -10.00 8.48 -5.60
C LEU A 59 -10.16 8.34 -7.11
N ILE A 60 -9.23 8.85 -7.92
CA ILE A 60 -9.20 8.63 -9.38
C ILE A 60 -9.11 7.14 -9.68
N HIS A 61 -8.25 6.41 -8.96
CA HIS A 61 -8.14 4.97 -9.13
C HIS A 61 -9.44 4.26 -8.75
N ALA A 62 -10.03 4.62 -7.61
CA ALA A 62 -11.28 4.04 -7.13
C ALA A 62 -12.45 4.29 -8.09
N ILE A 63 -12.61 5.52 -8.59
CA ILE A 63 -13.65 5.89 -9.57
C ILE A 63 -13.49 5.08 -10.87
N ARG A 64 -12.26 4.91 -11.36
CA ARG A 64 -12.02 4.09 -12.55
C ARG A 64 -12.38 2.62 -12.33
N LEU A 65 -12.06 2.11 -11.14
CA LEU A 65 -12.42 0.74 -10.81
C LEU A 65 -13.94 0.60 -10.66
N GLN A 66 -14.62 1.62 -10.14
CA GLN A 66 -16.09 1.67 -10.02
C GLN A 66 -16.74 1.58 -11.39
N GLU A 67 -16.28 2.40 -12.34
CA GLU A 67 -16.76 2.39 -13.72
C GLU A 67 -16.48 1.04 -14.40
N LYS A 68 -15.33 0.41 -14.10
CA LYS A 68 -14.96 -0.89 -14.67
C LYS A 68 -15.76 -2.06 -14.08
N THR A 69 -16.09 -2.02 -12.80
CA THR A 69 -16.83 -3.09 -12.11
C THR A 69 -18.33 -2.83 -12.05
N GLU A 70 -18.80 -1.74 -12.68
CA GLU A 70 -20.20 -1.30 -12.66
C GLU A 70 -20.76 -1.15 -11.24
N ALA A 71 -19.90 -0.75 -10.30
CA ALA A 71 -20.30 -0.56 -8.91
C ALA A 71 -21.14 0.71 -8.77
N ALA A 72 -22.18 0.66 -7.93
CA ALA A 72 -23.08 1.79 -7.71
C ALA A 72 -22.36 3.00 -7.07
N THR A 73 -21.35 2.75 -6.23
CA THR A 73 -20.56 3.78 -5.53
C THR A 73 -19.10 3.37 -5.43
N VAL A 74 -18.23 4.31 -5.04
CA VAL A 74 -16.80 4.02 -4.77
C VAL A 74 -16.56 3.26 -3.46
N VAL A 75 -17.56 3.22 -2.56
CA VAL A 75 -17.45 2.65 -1.22
C VAL A 75 -16.98 1.18 -1.21
N PRO A 76 -17.58 0.23 -1.95
CA PRO A 76 -17.13 -1.16 -1.93
C PRO A 76 -15.68 -1.33 -2.43
N ILE A 77 -15.22 -0.46 -3.33
CA ILE A 77 -13.85 -0.48 -3.83
C ILE A 77 -12.87 0.00 -2.78
N ILE A 78 -13.21 1.06 -2.06
CA ILE A 78 -12.39 1.55 -0.96
C ILE A 78 -12.33 0.51 0.18
N ILE A 79 -13.44 -0.15 0.51
CA ILE A 79 -13.46 -1.23 1.50
C ILE A 79 -12.56 -2.38 1.06
N ASP A 80 -12.70 -2.86 -0.17
CA ASP A 80 -11.87 -3.93 -0.71
C ASP A 80 -10.38 -3.53 -0.79
N TRP A 81 -10.08 -2.27 -1.11
CA TRP A 81 -8.72 -1.73 -1.05
C TRP A 81 -8.17 -1.74 0.39
N MET A 82 -8.94 -1.25 1.36
CA MET A 82 -8.56 -1.29 2.79
C MET A 82 -8.35 -2.72 3.27
N MET A 83 -9.21 -3.67 2.87
CA MET A 83 -9.05 -5.08 3.20
C MET A 83 -7.81 -5.71 2.57
N ARG A 84 -7.33 -5.19 1.43
CA ARG A 84 -6.11 -5.67 0.78
C ARG A 84 -4.83 -5.02 1.30
N HIS A 85 -4.90 -3.77 1.77
CA HIS A 85 -3.73 -2.98 2.15
C HIS A 85 -3.51 -2.91 3.66
N ASN A 86 -4.57 -3.03 4.46
CA ASN A 86 -4.49 -2.95 5.93
C ASN A 86 -4.68 -4.32 6.60
N VAL A 87 -4.71 -5.40 5.82
CA VAL A 87 -4.81 -6.76 6.35
C VAL A 87 -3.54 -7.53 6.07
N ILE A 88 -2.86 -7.98 7.13
CA ILE A 88 -1.81 -8.98 7.06
C ILE A 88 -2.49 -10.31 6.73
N GLN A 89 -2.35 -10.76 5.48
CA GLN A 89 -3.02 -11.94 4.95
C GLN A 89 -2.13 -13.18 4.96
N THR A 90 -0.83 -13.00 5.16
CA THR A 90 0.15 -14.09 5.10
C THR A 90 1.13 -14.04 6.27
N PRO A 91 1.68 -15.19 6.68
CA PRO A 91 2.74 -15.24 7.68
C PRO A 91 3.96 -14.36 7.36
N HIS A 92 4.32 -14.25 6.08
CA HIS A 92 5.47 -13.44 5.66
C HIS A 92 5.20 -11.95 5.90
N GLN A 93 4.02 -11.47 5.54
CA GLN A 93 3.59 -10.10 5.84
C GLN A 93 3.57 -9.82 7.34
N ALA A 94 3.24 -10.82 8.17
CA ALA A 94 3.24 -10.66 9.63
C ALA A 94 4.66 -10.43 10.18
N LEU A 95 5.64 -11.20 9.67
CA LEU A 95 7.05 -11.03 10.02
C LEU A 95 7.57 -9.68 9.52
N ASP A 96 7.29 -9.32 8.27
CA ASP A 96 7.72 -8.04 7.69
C ASP A 96 7.14 -6.85 8.46
N HIS A 97 5.86 -6.92 8.84
CA HIS A 97 5.20 -5.89 9.62
C HIS A 97 5.82 -5.77 11.02
N LEU A 98 6.12 -6.89 11.68
CA LEU A 98 6.82 -6.88 12.97
C LEU A 98 8.23 -6.29 12.84
N HIS A 99 8.97 -6.66 11.80
CA HIS A 99 10.30 -6.11 11.52
C HIS A 99 10.30 -4.60 11.28
N GLN A 100 9.22 -4.07 10.69
CA GLN A 100 9.06 -2.63 10.42
C GLN A 100 8.52 -1.85 11.63
N HIS A 101 7.70 -2.50 12.46
CA HIS A 101 7.03 -1.87 13.60
C HIS A 101 7.94 -1.76 14.81
N ASP A 102 8.88 -2.69 14.99
CA ASP A 102 9.81 -2.62 16.10
C ASP A 102 10.95 -1.65 15.81
N ARG A 103 11.36 -0.95 16.86
CA ARG A 103 12.76 -0.54 17.05
C ARG A 103 13.59 -1.81 17.23
N VAL A 104 13.61 -2.68 16.22
CA VAL A 104 14.21 -4.01 16.28
C VAL A 104 15.66 -3.80 16.65
N GLN A 105 15.98 -4.13 17.90
CA GLN A 105 17.34 -4.30 18.34
C GLN A 105 17.95 -5.31 17.39
N GLN A 106 19.08 -4.98 16.76
CA GLN A 106 19.76 -5.81 15.74
C GLN A 106 20.09 -7.24 16.20
N GLU A 107 19.79 -7.56 17.46
CA GLU A 107 20.10 -8.80 18.17
C GLU A 107 18.93 -9.79 18.22
N LEU A 108 17.75 -9.48 17.66
CA LEU A 108 16.58 -10.38 17.68
C LEU A 108 16.30 -11.04 16.33
N THR A 109 15.97 -12.32 16.38
CA THR A 109 15.45 -13.13 15.27
C THR A 109 14.00 -13.51 15.55
N PHE A 110 13.14 -13.27 14.56
CA PHE A 110 11.71 -13.56 14.65
C PHE A 110 11.36 -14.84 13.90
N LYS A 111 10.51 -15.68 14.49
CA LYS A 111 10.02 -16.89 13.86
C LYS A 111 8.54 -17.08 14.16
N LEU A 112 7.77 -17.39 13.13
CA LEU A 112 6.36 -17.74 13.24
C LEU A 112 6.18 -19.03 14.05
N VAL A 113 5.20 -19.07 14.95
CA VAL A 113 4.84 -20.24 15.75
C VAL A 113 3.40 -20.61 15.45
N GLY A 114 3.20 -21.60 14.59
CA GLY A 114 1.86 -22.07 14.22
C GLY A 114 1.24 -21.28 13.06
N GLU A 115 -0.04 -21.56 12.81
CA GLU A 115 -0.82 -20.92 11.74
C GLU A 115 -1.61 -19.71 12.29
N LEU A 116 -2.52 -19.18 11.46
CA LEU A 116 -3.40 -18.08 11.86
C LEU A 116 -4.33 -18.54 13.00
N ASP A 117 -4.33 -17.80 14.11
CA ASP A 117 -5.18 -18.05 15.27
C ASP A 117 -6.08 -16.83 15.54
N HIS A 118 -6.97 -16.90 16.53
CA HIS A 118 -7.90 -15.82 16.85
C HIS A 118 -8.17 -15.68 18.36
N ASP A 119 -8.35 -14.43 18.80
CA ASP A 119 -8.86 -14.11 20.14
C ASP A 119 -9.88 -12.97 20.08
N HIS A 120 -10.25 -12.42 21.24
CA HIS A 120 -11.22 -11.34 21.36
C HIS A 120 -10.84 -10.04 20.63
N ASN A 121 -9.57 -9.87 20.24
CA ASN A 121 -9.08 -8.72 19.47
C ASN A 121 -8.99 -9.00 17.96
N GLY A 122 -9.29 -10.23 17.52
CA GLY A 122 -9.30 -10.63 16.11
C GLY A 122 -8.32 -11.74 15.78
N TYR A 123 -8.10 -11.94 14.48
CA TYR A 123 -7.17 -12.93 13.95
C TYR A 123 -5.73 -12.44 14.10
N PHE A 124 -4.80 -13.33 14.43
CA PHE A 124 -3.38 -13.00 14.60
C PHE A 124 -2.46 -14.14 14.18
N TYR A 125 -1.22 -13.77 13.85
CA TYR A 125 -0.09 -14.68 13.75
C TYR A 125 0.73 -14.60 15.02
N LEU A 126 1.10 -15.75 15.57
CA LEU A 126 1.97 -15.83 16.74
C LEU A 126 3.43 -15.88 16.29
N VAL A 127 4.28 -15.02 16.86
CA VAL A 127 5.69 -14.90 16.47
C VAL A 127 6.57 -14.89 17.71
N VAL A 128 7.55 -15.78 17.81
CA VAL A 128 8.59 -15.71 18.86
C VAL A 128 9.74 -14.84 18.40
N ALA A 129 10.25 -14.02 19.33
CA ALA A 129 11.54 -13.38 19.22
C ALA A 129 12.56 -14.11 20.09
N THR A 130 13.72 -14.39 19.49
CA THR A 130 14.87 -15.04 20.13
C THR A 130 16.11 -14.20 19.90
N LYS A 131 17.05 -14.21 20.85
CA LYS A 131 18.34 -13.55 20.65
C LYS A 131 19.19 -14.32 19.64
N VAL A 132 19.85 -13.59 18.74
CA VAL A 132 20.78 -14.17 17.74
C VAL A 132 21.88 -14.98 18.43
N GLU A 133 22.42 -14.48 19.55
CA GLU A 133 23.48 -15.15 20.31
C GLU A 133 23.00 -16.38 21.09
N THR A 134 21.72 -16.40 21.46
CA THR A 134 21.10 -17.47 22.28
C THR A 134 19.76 -17.91 21.70
N PRO A 135 19.73 -18.50 20.49
CA PRO A 135 18.51 -18.75 19.71
C PRO A 135 17.57 -19.78 20.36
N LYS A 136 18.03 -20.47 21.41
CA LYS A 136 17.21 -21.41 22.19
C LYS A 136 16.37 -20.73 23.26
N LYS A 137 16.68 -19.49 23.62
CA LYS A 137 15.95 -18.73 24.64
C LYS A 137 14.96 -17.79 23.96
N ILE A 138 13.69 -18.00 24.24
CA ILE A 138 12.61 -17.08 23.85
C ILE A 138 12.75 -15.86 24.75
N GLU A 139 12.89 -14.69 24.13
CA GLU A 139 12.95 -13.42 24.86
C GLU A 139 11.56 -12.80 24.94
N SER A 140 10.82 -12.78 23.83
CA SER A 140 9.45 -12.25 23.77
C SER A 140 8.58 -13.05 22.80
N LEU A 141 7.27 -12.97 22.99
CA LEU A 141 6.26 -13.57 22.12
C LEU A 141 5.32 -12.47 21.62
N TYR A 142 5.08 -12.39 20.32
CA TYR A 142 4.27 -11.35 19.70
C TYR A 142 3.01 -11.93 19.08
N LYS A 143 1.88 -11.28 19.32
CA LYS A 143 0.67 -11.44 18.50
C LYS A 143 0.66 -10.33 17.46
N VAL A 144 0.80 -10.71 16.20
CA VAL A 144 0.71 -9.81 15.05
C VAL A 144 -0.67 -9.99 14.44
N TYR A 145 -1.59 -9.06 14.75
CA TYR A 145 -2.97 -9.14 14.32
C TYR A 145 -3.10 -8.81 12.84
N THR A 146 -4.08 -9.43 12.18
CA THR A 146 -4.31 -9.22 10.76
C THR A 146 -4.64 -7.76 10.45
N ASN A 147 -5.23 -7.01 11.37
CA ASN A 147 -5.49 -5.57 11.23
C ASN A 147 -4.26 -4.66 11.47
N GLY A 148 -3.06 -5.23 11.59
CA GLY A 148 -1.81 -4.48 11.76
C GLY A 148 -1.45 -4.13 13.22
N ILE A 149 -2.30 -4.47 14.20
CA ILE A 149 -1.96 -4.29 15.62
C ILE A 149 -0.89 -5.31 16.02
N ILE A 150 0.12 -4.88 16.77
CA ILE A 150 1.12 -5.77 17.37
C ILE A 150 0.98 -5.72 18.90
N ARG A 151 0.95 -6.89 19.54
CA ARG A 151 1.01 -7.00 21.00
C ARG A 151 2.14 -7.90 21.43
N GLU A 152 3.06 -7.35 22.21
CA GLU A 152 4.07 -8.12 22.92
C GLU A 152 3.44 -8.79 24.15
N MET A 153 3.66 -10.09 24.26
CA MET A 153 3.32 -10.91 25.42
C MET A 153 4.63 -11.17 26.16
N TRP A 154 4.81 -10.47 27.26
CA TRP A 154 5.91 -10.72 28.19
C TRP A 154 5.68 -12.07 28.85
N MET A 155 6.65 -12.97 28.76
CA MET A 155 6.67 -14.13 29.64
C MET A 155 7.20 -13.65 30.98
N GLU A 156 6.34 -13.57 31.99
CA GLU A 156 6.80 -13.48 33.38
C GLU A 156 7.63 -14.74 33.66
N ASN A 157 8.93 -14.55 33.94
CA ASN A 157 9.83 -15.62 34.39
C ASN A 157 9.55 -15.98 35.85
#